data_AF-A0A4Y9QAF8-F1
#
_entry.id   AF-A0A4Y9QAF8-F1
#
_cell.length_a   1.000
_cell.length_b   1.000
_cell.length_c   1.000
_cell.angle_alpha   90.00
_cell.angle_beta   90.00
_cell.angle_gamma   90.00
#
_symmetry.space_group_name_H-M   'P 1'
#
loop_
_entity.id
_entity.type
_entity.pdbx_description
1 polymer ?
#
loop_
_entity_poly.entity_id
_entity_poly.type
_entity_poly.pdbx_seq_one_letter_code
_entity_poly.pdbx_strand_id
1 'polypeptide(L)'
;MTMARRNLGGLVETEGGGIAWWSYRPPAVAPGAVRVADGIAFQVDGGDPQRLVAWSAASPGQVAALVPFLGPGEWTGEVEAFVQSGDRSPRRLVMPTVPDGAARLGLVAAVRRWFVRPIDETLLSIDEALAWHAAGHDAEAARLLSRSTSVLVSYGDQVLDGLLPGPVCDLVGTATSLAADLLPSGHPDRAEVREMAVQMSARAALADLQVAWTNVLPDSAGAMRSGRAVSATAVDLSLVPPRVLAWRSAREPEILSVHLQEQDLLEVTVPLAQGVRTTDGDVRDLTVSVTDPRTGRQWSAAGVQPDASDRGLVARVPLFGRGPDSLVVTLHSPERDPGQRGTSRGQDLAMAERLVVESWSWQRTGAVLTAAELWEDAEEIQDAARRAAEDALVRLQHLRDHGVSLGTPDGSWGDVGMPGALAVTAGVVDAETVQAALEAVEEWLDQPARGPESGPLLAEWDSVLGGQED
;
A
#
# COMPACT_ATOMS: atom_id res chain seq x y z
N MET A 1 12.21 -6.43 -31.09
CA MET A 1 13.13 -5.60 -30.29
C MET A 1 12.30 -4.47 -29.69
N THR A 2 11.52 -4.79 -28.67
CA THR A 2 10.71 -3.83 -27.92
C THR A 2 11.72 -2.97 -27.15
N MET A 3 11.81 -1.68 -27.45
CA MET A 3 12.59 -0.78 -26.58
C MET A 3 12.05 -0.98 -25.17
N ALA A 4 12.88 -1.52 -24.27
CA ALA A 4 12.59 -1.46 -22.84
C ALA A 4 12.24 0.00 -22.55
N ARG A 5 10.96 0.26 -22.29
CA ARG A 5 10.43 1.62 -22.11
C ARG A 5 11.16 2.18 -20.90
N ARG A 6 12.15 3.05 -21.16
CA ARG A 6 13.03 3.62 -20.14
C ARG A 6 12.20 4.30 -19.05
N ASN A 7 12.60 4.18 -17.78
CA ASN A 7 12.00 4.93 -16.65
C ASN A 7 12.36 6.41 -16.77
N LEU A 8 11.77 7.11 -17.74
CA LEU A 8 11.98 8.52 -17.99
C LEU A 8 11.11 9.36 -17.04
N GLY A 9 11.72 10.37 -16.44
CA GLY A 9 11.06 11.24 -15.48
C GLY A 9 11.62 12.65 -15.41
N GLY A 10 11.06 13.44 -14.50
CA GLY A 10 11.49 14.80 -14.18
C GLY A 10 12.34 14.82 -12.92
N LEU A 11 13.51 15.43 -12.98
CA LEU A 11 14.39 15.75 -11.85
C LEU A 11 14.23 17.24 -11.51
N VAL A 12 14.01 17.55 -10.24
CA VAL A 12 13.85 18.94 -9.76
C VAL A 12 14.51 19.18 -8.41
N GLU A 13 14.68 20.46 -8.08
CA GLU A 13 14.92 20.92 -6.71
C GLU A 13 13.57 21.20 -6.03
N THR A 14 13.41 20.76 -4.78
CA THR A 14 12.21 21.03 -3.98
C THR A 14 12.30 22.40 -3.31
N GLU A 15 11.19 22.95 -2.83
CA GLU A 15 11.18 24.25 -2.14
C GLU A 15 12.10 24.28 -0.90
N GLY A 16 12.31 23.13 -0.25
CA GLY A 16 13.22 22.97 0.88
C GLY A 16 14.70 22.83 0.49
N GLY A 17 15.05 22.96 -0.79
CA GLY A 17 16.41 22.73 -1.30
C GLY A 17 16.79 21.26 -1.42
N GLY A 18 15.83 20.35 -1.31
CA GLY A 18 15.99 18.92 -1.57
C GLY A 18 16.02 18.62 -3.06
N ILE A 19 16.26 17.37 -3.41
CA ILE A 19 16.25 16.87 -4.78
C ILE A 19 15.20 15.76 -4.89
N ALA A 20 14.39 15.82 -5.93
CA ALA A 20 13.37 14.80 -6.18
C ALA A 20 13.33 14.43 -7.67
N TRP A 21 12.89 13.20 -7.91
CA TRP A 21 12.59 12.71 -9.24
C TRP A 21 11.27 11.95 -9.23
N TRP A 22 10.52 12.04 -10.33
CA TRP A 22 9.32 11.24 -10.57
C TRP A 22 9.25 10.78 -12.02
N SER A 23 8.68 9.60 -12.22
CA SER A 23 8.40 9.05 -13.53
C SER A 23 7.29 9.84 -14.22
N TYR A 24 7.41 10.08 -15.53
CA TYR A 24 6.30 10.62 -16.33
C TYR A 24 5.20 9.58 -16.55
N ARG A 25 5.52 8.30 -16.33
CA ARG A 25 4.55 7.23 -16.43
C ARG A 25 3.93 7.02 -15.03
N PRO A 26 2.61 7.11 -14.87
CA PRO A 26 1.94 6.85 -13.59
C PRO A 26 2.07 5.38 -13.21
N PRO A 27 2.12 5.03 -11.92
CA PRO A 27 2.15 3.63 -11.51
C PRO A 27 0.84 2.95 -11.91
N ALA A 28 0.92 1.67 -12.27
CA ALA A 28 -0.23 0.84 -12.59
C ALA A 28 -1.05 0.53 -11.34
N VAL A 29 -0.37 0.31 -10.23
CA VAL A 29 -0.97 0.05 -8.91
C VAL A 29 -0.35 0.97 -7.87
N ALA A 30 -1.09 1.22 -6.79
CA ALA A 30 -0.67 2.09 -5.71
C ALA A 30 0.78 1.84 -5.23
N PRO A 31 1.62 2.90 -5.19
CA PRO A 31 3.05 2.75 -5.01
C PRO A 31 3.41 2.38 -3.57
N GLY A 32 4.45 1.56 -3.43
CA GLY A 32 5.08 1.27 -2.14
C GLY A 32 6.22 2.23 -1.86
N ALA A 33 6.15 2.97 -0.74
CA ALA A 33 7.26 3.82 -0.31
C ALA A 33 8.20 3.13 0.65
N VAL A 34 9.48 3.18 0.31
CA VAL A 34 10.57 2.74 1.17
C VAL A 34 11.30 3.96 1.68
N ARG A 35 11.24 4.18 2.99
CA ARG A 35 12.08 5.17 3.67
C ARG A 35 13.42 4.53 3.98
N VAL A 36 14.48 5.01 3.34
CA VAL A 36 15.83 4.44 3.52
C VAL A 36 16.61 5.13 4.63
N ALA A 37 16.31 6.41 4.88
CA ALA A 37 16.87 7.19 5.97
C ALA A 37 15.96 8.40 6.27
N ASP A 38 16.35 9.22 7.24
CA ASP A 38 15.66 10.48 7.50
C ASP A 38 15.78 11.44 6.30
N GLY A 39 14.64 11.90 5.80
CA GLY A 39 14.55 12.73 4.61
C GLY A 39 14.89 12.04 3.27
N ILE A 40 14.97 10.70 3.22
CA ILE A 40 15.28 9.96 1.99
C ILE A 40 14.30 8.82 1.79
N ALA A 41 13.63 8.82 0.64
CA ALA A 41 12.69 7.78 0.27
C ALA A 41 12.66 7.52 -1.24
N PHE A 42 12.29 6.30 -1.61
CA PHE A 42 11.93 5.95 -2.98
C PHE A 42 10.59 5.22 -3.02
N GLN A 43 9.96 5.22 -4.18
CA GLN A 43 8.67 4.61 -4.44
C GLN A 43 8.75 3.71 -5.65
N VAL A 44 8.18 2.51 -5.55
CA VAL A 44 8.02 1.60 -6.69
C VAL A 44 6.56 1.33 -6.98
N ASP A 45 6.27 0.89 -8.19
CA ASP A 45 4.92 0.48 -8.60
C ASP A 45 4.56 -0.84 -7.90
N GLY A 46 3.42 -0.90 -7.20
CA GLY A 46 3.01 -2.12 -6.51
C GLY A 46 2.70 -3.30 -7.45
N GLY A 47 2.38 -2.99 -8.71
CA GLY A 47 2.10 -3.98 -9.76
C GLY A 47 3.36 -4.41 -10.53
N ASP A 48 4.42 -3.60 -10.49
CA ASP A 48 5.73 -3.89 -11.07
C ASP A 48 6.84 -3.31 -10.17
N PRO A 49 7.24 -4.01 -9.09
CA PRO A 49 8.15 -3.45 -8.09
C PRO A 49 9.55 -3.12 -8.60
N GLN A 50 9.92 -3.60 -9.79
CA GLN A 50 11.16 -3.23 -10.48
C GLN A 50 11.09 -1.84 -11.13
N ARG A 51 9.90 -1.25 -11.21
CA ARG A 51 9.66 0.05 -11.80
C ARG A 51 9.65 1.15 -10.74
N LEU A 52 10.60 2.07 -10.88
CA LEU A 52 10.71 3.24 -10.03
C LEU A 52 9.65 4.29 -10.40
N VAL A 53 8.90 4.73 -9.40
CA VAL A 53 7.83 5.73 -9.53
C VAL A 53 8.34 7.11 -9.15
N ALA A 54 9.03 7.21 -8.00
CA ALA A 54 9.60 8.47 -7.52
C ALA A 54 10.73 8.22 -6.53
N TRP A 55 11.55 9.24 -6.28
CA TRP A 55 12.44 9.30 -5.11
C TRP A 55 12.64 10.75 -4.68
N SER A 56 13.00 10.93 -3.42
CA SER A 56 13.32 12.24 -2.86
C SER A 56 14.46 12.14 -1.84
N ALA A 57 15.23 13.21 -1.76
CA ALA A 57 16.26 13.45 -0.76
C ALA A 57 16.12 14.89 -0.24
N ALA A 58 16.01 15.07 1.08
CA ALA A 58 15.81 16.38 1.71
C ALA A 58 16.98 17.34 1.49
N SER A 59 18.15 16.83 1.10
CA SER A 59 19.30 17.63 0.69
C SER A 59 20.08 16.97 -0.45
N PRO A 60 20.83 17.73 -1.26
CA PRO A 60 21.61 17.16 -2.37
C PRO A 60 22.67 16.16 -1.91
N GLY A 61 23.27 16.38 -0.73
CA GLY A 61 24.29 15.49 -0.18
C GLY A 61 23.76 14.11 0.24
N GLN A 62 22.43 13.96 0.37
CA GLN A 62 21.79 12.72 0.75
C GLN A 62 21.50 11.78 -0.44
N VAL A 63 21.55 12.28 -1.69
CA VAL A 63 21.24 11.47 -2.89
C VAL A 63 22.12 10.21 -2.98
N ALA A 64 23.38 10.29 -2.53
CA ALA A 64 24.30 9.15 -2.53
C ALA A 64 23.78 7.94 -1.73
N ALA A 65 22.90 8.16 -0.74
CA ALA A 65 22.30 7.08 0.04
C ALA A 65 21.25 6.27 -0.74
N LEU A 66 20.78 6.74 -1.90
CA LEU A 66 19.89 5.98 -2.79
C LEU A 66 20.64 4.98 -3.68
N VAL A 67 21.95 5.16 -3.88
CA VAL A 67 22.76 4.31 -4.78
C VAL A 67 22.76 2.83 -4.37
N PRO A 68 22.85 2.43 -3.08
CA PRO A 68 22.73 1.03 -2.68
C PRO A 68 21.39 0.39 -3.05
N PHE A 69 20.31 1.17 -3.12
CA PHE A 69 18.97 0.67 -3.40
C PHE A 69 18.63 0.69 -4.89
N LEU A 70 19.00 1.75 -5.59
CA LEU A 70 18.63 1.95 -7.00
C LEU A 70 19.71 1.48 -7.98
N GLY A 71 20.87 1.09 -7.46
CA GLY A 71 22.05 0.71 -8.23
C GLY A 71 22.82 1.93 -8.78
N PRO A 72 24.14 1.78 -8.98
CA PRO A 72 24.92 2.80 -9.68
C PRO A 72 24.53 2.87 -11.16
N GLY A 73 24.63 4.05 -11.77
CA GLY A 73 24.35 4.22 -13.20
C GLY A 73 24.60 5.65 -13.68
N GLU A 74 24.32 5.92 -14.96
CA GLU A 74 24.47 7.26 -15.57
C GLU A 74 23.70 8.34 -14.79
N TRP A 75 22.58 7.95 -14.16
CA TRP A 75 21.73 8.84 -13.38
C TRP A 75 22.47 9.54 -12.21
N THR A 76 23.45 8.90 -11.58
CA THR A 76 24.17 9.49 -10.44
C THR A 76 24.98 10.71 -10.89
N GLY A 77 25.65 10.61 -12.04
CA GLY A 77 26.40 11.71 -12.64
C GLY A 77 25.50 12.83 -13.16
N GLU A 78 24.32 12.49 -13.70
CA GLU A 78 23.34 13.49 -14.13
C GLU A 78 22.76 14.28 -12.95
N VAL A 79 22.48 13.62 -11.82
CA VAL A 79 22.03 14.31 -10.60
C VAL A 79 23.15 15.17 -10.02
N GLU A 80 24.40 14.68 -9.99
CA GLU A 80 25.54 15.47 -9.55
C GLU A 80 25.73 16.72 -10.43
N ALA A 81 25.65 16.57 -11.76
CA ALA A 81 25.74 17.69 -12.69
C ALA A 81 24.56 18.68 -12.53
N PHE A 82 23.36 18.20 -12.24
CA PHE A 82 22.21 19.04 -11.91
C PHE A 82 22.49 19.89 -10.66
N VAL A 83 22.91 19.26 -9.57
CA VAL A 83 23.22 19.91 -8.30
C VAL A 83 24.33 20.96 -8.48
N GLN A 84 25.42 20.61 -9.15
CA GLN A 84 26.59 21.47 -9.36
C GLN A 84 26.31 22.66 -10.30
N SER A 85 25.41 22.51 -11.27
CA SER A 85 25.16 23.56 -12.27
C SER A 85 24.51 24.82 -11.72
N GLY A 86 23.84 24.74 -10.55
CA GLY A 86 23.06 25.85 -10.00
C GLY A 86 21.75 26.16 -10.75
N ASP A 87 21.54 25.56 -11.93
CA ASP A 87 20.31 25.67 -12.71
C ASP A 87 19.21 24.82 -12.10
N ARG A 88 18.11 25.48 -11.71
CA ARG A 88 16.97 24.88 -11.01
C ARG A 88 15.79 24.55 -11.92
N SER A 89 16.01 24.66 -13.22
CA SER A 89 15.02 24.24 -14.21
C SER A 89 14.83 22.72 -14.15
N PRO A 90 13.57 22.21 -14.22
CA PRO A 90 13.32 20.78 -14.29
C PRO A 90 14.10 20.11 -15.42
N ARG A 91 14.75 18.97 -15.13
CA ARG A 91 15.51 18.19 -16.10
C ARG A 91 14.86 16.85 -16.38
N ARG A 92 15.05 16.34 -17.58
CA ARG A 92 14.66 14.96 -17.90
C ARG A 92 15.78 14.03 -17.47
N LEU A 93 15.42 12.99 -16.73
CA LEU A 93 16.36 11.99 -16.22
C LEU A 93 15.76 10.60 -16.44
N VAL A 94 16.58 9.68 -16.96
CA VAL A 94 16.22 8.26 -17.06
C VAL A 94 16.78 7.53 -15.85
N MET A 95 15.92 6.83 -15.13
CA MET A 95 16.30 5.96 -14.03
C MET A 95 16.50 4.50 -14.50
N PRO A 96 17.37 3.73 -13.83
CA PRO A 96 17.48 2.30 -14.07
C PRO A 96 16.25 1.53 -13.56
N THR A 97 16.20 0.24 -13.86
CA THR A 97 15.33 -0.72 -13.20
C THR A 97 15.78 -0.90 -11.75
N VAL A 98 14.83 -1.01 -10.81
CA VAL A 98 15.13 -1.22 -9.40
C VAL A 98 15.64 -2.65 -9.19
N PRO A 99 16.82 -2.84 -8.55
CA PRO A 99 17.33 -4.16 -8.16
C PRO A 99 16.35 -4.98 -7.31
N ASP A 100 16.38 -6.31 -7.43
CA ASP A 100 15.39 -7.21 -6.83
C ASP A 100 15.21 -7.06 -5.31
N GLY A 101 16.29 -6.86 -4.55
CA GLY A 101 16.21 -6.62 -3.10
C GLY A 101 15.43 -5.34 -2.74
N ALA A 102 15.70 -4.25 -3.46
CA ALA A 102 14.98 -2.99 -3.29
C ALA A 102 13.55 -3.04 -3.84
N ALA A 103 13.34 -3.80 -4.92
CA ALA A 103 12.01 -4.09 -5.47
C ALA A 103 11.16 -4.86 -4.43
N ARG A 104 11.72 -5.85 -3.73
CA ARG A 104 11.04 -6.56 -2.64
C ARG A 104 10.70 -5.63 -1.47
N LEU A 105 11.60 -4.71 -1.08
CA LEU A 105 11.29 -3.69 -0.07
C LEU A 105 10.09 -2.84 -0.47
N GLY A 106 10.09 -2.38 -1.73
CA GLY A 106 8.98 -1.61 -2.27
C GLY A 106 7.67 -2.39 -2.32
N LEU A 107 7.72 -3.69 -2.64
CA LEU A 107 6.55 -4.56 -2.61
C LEU A 107 6.01 -4.76 -1.19
N VAL A 108 6.87 -5.03 -0.20
CA VAL A 108 6.48 -5.13 1.21
C VAL A 108 5.81 -3.83 1.67
N ALA A 109 6.39 -2.68 1.31
CA ALA A 109 5.81 -1.38 1.61
C ALA A 109 4.45 -1.15 0.93
N ALA A 110 4.30 -1.60 -0.33
CA ALA A 110 3.03 -1.54 -1.05
C ALA A 110 1.98 -2.41 -0.36
N VAL A 111 2.32 -3.64 0.04
CA VAL A 111 1.40 -4.56 0.73
C VAL A 111 1.01 -4.03 2.10
N ARG A 112 1.98 -3.57 2.90
CA ARG A 112 1.70 -2.88 4.17
C ARG A 112 0.69 -1.76 3.96
N ARG A 113 0.87 -0.94 2.92
CA ARG A 113 0.05 0.25 2.72
C ARG A 113 -1.31 -0.03 2.10
N TRP A 114 -1.40 -0.93 1.11
CA TRP A 114 -2.52 -1.00 0.17
C TRP A 114 -3.27 -2.33 0.20
N PHE A 115 -2.76 -3.35 0.88
CA PHE A 115 -3.47 -4.63 0.96
C PHE A 115 -4.81 -4.43 1.68
N VAL A 116 -5.90 -4.93 1.10
CA VAL A 116 -7.25 -4.62 1.57
C VAL A 116 -7.72 -5.51 2.72
N ARG A 117 -7.02 -6.63 2.94
CA ARG A 117 -7.30 -7.53 4.06
C ARG A 117 -6.38 -7.24 5.23
N PRO A 118 -6.80 -7.52 6.48
CA PRO A 118 -5.88 -7.54 7.62
C PRO A 118 -4.71 -8.47 7.33
N ILE A 119 -3.51 -8.04 7.72
CA ILE A 119 -2.27 -8.80 7.58
C ILE A 119 -1.61 -8.91 8.95
N ASP A 120 -0.93 -10.02 9.22
CA ASP A 120 -0.10 -10.13 10.42
C ASP A 120 1.14 -9.24 10.26
N GLU A 121 1.19 -8.15 11.04
CA GLU A 121 2.29 -7.18 11.00
C GLU A 121 3.63 -7.79 11.46
N THR A 122 3.61 -8.86 12.26
CA THR A 122 4.84 -9.56 12.68
C THR A 122 5.40 -10.39 11.53
N LEU A 123 4.56 -11.09 10.78
CA LEU A 123 4.96 -11.78 9.55
C LEU A 123 5.44 -10.80 8.48
N LEU A 124 4.73 -9.68 8.33
CA LEU A 124 5.15 -8.62 7.43
C LEU A 124 6.51 -8.03 7.82
N SER A 125 6.80 -7.93 9.12
CA SER A 125 8.11 -7.54 9.63
C SER A 125 9.21 -8.58 9.32
N ILE A 126 8.87 -9.87 9.24
CA ILE A 126 9.81 -10.92 8.81
C ILE A 126 10.09 -10.78 7.31
N ASP A 127 9.06 -10.60 6.49
CA ASP A 127 9.21 -10.34 5.05
C ASP A 127 10.04 -9.08 4.79
N GLU A 128 9.80 -8.01 5.56
CA GLU A 128 10.57 -6.77 5.50
C GLU A 128 12.05 -7.02 5.83
N ALA A 129 12.34 -7.85 6.84
CA ALA A 129 13.71 -8.19 7.20
C ALA A 129 14.43 -8.97 6.09
N LEU A 130 13.75 -9.94 5.47
CA LEU A 130 14.27 -10.68 4.32
C LEU A 130 14.56 -9.72 3.15
N ALA A 131 13.68 -8.75 2.91
CA ALA A 131 13.85 -7.74 1.88
C ALA A 131 15.07 -6.83 2.13
N TRP A 132 15.26 -6.39 3.39
CA TRP A 132 16.44 -5.61 3.78
C TRP A 132 17.74 -6.40 3.62
N HIS A 133 17.75 -7.68 3.98
CA HIS A 133 18.91 -8.56 3.75
C HIS A 133 19.19 -8.75 2.26
N ALA A 134 18.17 -9.00 1.44
CA ALA A 134 18.31 -9.11 -0.01
C ALA A 134 18.83 -7.81 -0.67
N ALA A 135 18.55 -6.65 -0.06
CA ALA A 135 19.10 -5.36 -0.45
C ALA A 135 20.52 -5.09 0.11
N GLY A 136 21.13 -6.03 0.85
CA GLY A 136 22.48 -5.91 1.41
C GLY A 136 22.58 -5.12 2.72
N HIS A 137 21.47 -4.96 3.45
CA HIS A 137 21.37 -4.17 4.67
C HIS A 137 21.14 -5.04 5.92
N ASP A 138 22.11 -5.90 6.23
CA ASP A 138 22.04 -6.88 7.32
C ASP A 138 21.75 -6.28 8.70
N ALA A 139 22.22 -5.05 8.96
CA ALA A 139 21.97 -4.38 10.24
C ALA A 139 20.46 -4.11 10.46
N GLU A 140 19.75 -3.71 9.40
CA GLU A 140 18.32 -3.45 9.47
C GLU A 140 17.51 -4.74 9.48
N ALA A 141 17.92 -5.74 8.71
CA ALA A 141 17.37 -7.08 8.77
C ALA A 141 17.50 -7.70 10.17
N ALA A 142 18.69 -7.63 10.79
CA ALA A 142 18.92 -8.11 12.15
C ALA A 142 18.05 -7.40 13.18
N ARG A 143 17.87 -6.07 13.03
CA ARG A 143 17.01 -5.26 13.89
C ARG A 143 15.56 -5.72 13.82
N LEU A 144 15.04 -6.01 12.63
CA LEU A 144 13.67 -6.50 12.45
C LEU A 144 13.52 -7.93 12.96
N LEU A 145 14.42 -8.85 12.59
CA LEU A 145 14.38 -10.25 13.06
C LEU A 145 14.48 -10.37 14.58
N SER A 146 15.25 -9.50 15.25
CA SER A 146 15.35 -9.48 16.71
C SER A 146 14.02 -9.21 17.42
N ARG A 147 13.06 -8.57 16.75
CA ARG A 147 11.72 -8.31 17.30
C ARG A 147 10.72 -9.43 17.00
N SER A 148 11.06 -10.32 16.08
CA SER A 148 10.19 -11.40 15.59
C SER A 148 10.68 -12.79 16.01
N THR A 149 11.65 -12.91 16.91
CA THR A 149 12.27 -14.19 17.30
C THR A 149 11.26 -15.20 17.83
N SER A 150 10.37 -14.79 18.73
CA SER A 150 9.34 -15.68 19.30
C SER A 150 8.35 -16.19 18.24
N VAL A 151 8.00 -15.33 17.28
CA VAL A 151 7.11 -15.70 16.16
C VAL A 151 7.83 -16.63 15.20
N LEU A 152 9.11 -16.39 14.89
CA LEU A 152 9.91 -17.30 14.07
C LEU A 152 10.03 -18.70 14.67
N VAL A 153 10.21 -18.81 15.99
CA VAL A 153 10.24 -20.11 16.68
C VAL A 153 8.88 -20.80 16.56
N SER A 154 7.78 -20.09 16.85
CA SER A 154 6.43 -20.66 16.75
C SER A 154 6.06 -21.12 15.34
N TYR A 155 6.39 -20.35 14.29
CA TYR A 155 6.21 -20.79 12.91
C TYR A 155 7.17 -21.94 12.55
N GLY A 156 8.38 -21.95 13.13
CA GLY A 156 9.31 -23.07 13.01
C GLY A 156 8.71 -24.38 13.51
N ASP A 157 8.06 -24.37 14.68
CA ASP A 157 7.34 -25.53 15.21
C ASP A 157 6.24 -26.00 14.23
N GLN A 158 5.45 -25.07 13.68
CA GLN A 158 4.41 -25.39 12.69
C GLN A 158 4.99 -26.02 11.40
N VAL A 159 6.16 -25.58 10.94
CA VAL A 159 6.89 -26.22 9.84
C VAL A 159 7.31 -27.64 10.21
N LEU A 160 7.83 -27.83 11.43
CA LEU A 160 8.25 -29.14 11.94
C LEU A 160 7.08 -30.11 12.09
N ASP A 161 5.89 -29.61 12.42
CA ASP A 161 4.66 -30.38 12.51
C ASP A 161 3.99 -30.62 11.14
N GLY A 162 4.45 -29.93 10.08
CA GLY A 162 3.88 -30.06 8.73
C GLY A 162 2.53 -29.39 8.58
N LEU A 163 2.30 -28.31 9.33
CA LEU A 163 1.05 -27.54 9.33
C LEU A 163 1.06 -26.41 8.28
N LEU A 164 2.22 -26.09 7.70
CA LEU A 164 2.36 -25.01 6.74
C LEU A 164 2.59 -25.51 5.30
N PRO A 165 2.09 -24.79 4.27
CA PRO A 165 2.38 -25.09 2.87
C PRO A 165 3.87 -24.96 2.54
N GLY A 166 4.35 -25.73 1.55
CA GLY A 166 5.76 -25.75 1.13
C GLY A 166 6.39 -24.36 0.91
N PRO A 167 5.77 -23.47 0.12
CA PRO A 167 6.31 -22.11 -0.09
C PRO A 167 6.43 -21.27 1.19
N VAL A 168 5.57 -21.51 2.18
CA VAL A 168 5.63 -20.86 3.49
C VAL A 168 6.76 -21.45 4.32
N CYS A 169 6.93 -22.78 4.29
CA CYS A 169 8.04 -23.47 4.94
C CYS A 169 9.40 -22.94 4.45
N ASP A 170 9.56 -22.70 3.15
CA ASP A 170 10.79 -22.16 2.57
C ASP A 170 11.11 -20.74 3.07
N LEU A 171 10.08 -19.89 3.17
CA LEU A 171 10.22 -18.52 3.67
C LEU A 171 10.55 -18.49 5.17
N VAL A 172 9.83 -19.26 5.99
CA VAL A 172 10.12 -19.38 7.43
C VAL A 172 11.52 -19.98 7.63
N GLY A 173 11.89 -21.01 6.88
CA GLY A 173 13.21 -21.62 6.95
C GLY A 173 14.34 -20.65 6.61
N THR A 174 14.13 -19.83 5.57
CA THR A 174 15.06 -18.77 5.18
C THR A 174 15.18 -17.72 6.27
N ALA A 175 14.06 -17.24 6.84
CA ALA A 175 14.06 -16.23 7.88
C ALA A 175 14.71 -16.72 9.18
N THR A 176 14.40 -17.96 9.60
CA THR A 176 14.98 -18.57 10.82
C THR A 176 16.49 -18.80 10.65
N SER A 177 16.93 -19.28 9.48
CA SER A 177 18.36 -19.43 9.17
C SER A 177 19.08 -18.09 9.18
N LEU A 178 18.49 -17.07 8.57
CA LEU A 178 19.04 -15.72 8.55
C LEU A 178 19.12 -15.12 9.97
N ALA A 179 18.10 -15.32 10.80
CA ALA A 179 18.10 -14.87 12.19
C ALA A 179 19.18 -15.58 13.01
N ALA A 180 19.40 -16.88 12.81
CA ALA A 180 20.44 -17.65 13.47
C ALA A 180 21.86 -17.08 13.21
N ASP A 181 22.08 -16.52 12.02
CA ASP A 181 23.33 -15.90 11.61
C ASP A 181 23.46 -14.45 12.09
N LEU A 182 22.43 -13.62 11.85
CA LEU A 182 22.48 -12.17 12.06
C LEU A 182 22.24 -11.73 13.51
N LEU A 183 21.57 -12.54 14.35
CA LEU A 183 21.29 -12.15 15.72
C LEU A 183 22.58 -11.90 16.54
N PRO A 184 22.66 -10.81 17.33
CA PRO A 184 23.81 -10.52 18.19
C PRO A 184 24.08 -11.65 19.20
N SER A 185 25.34 -11.87 19.57
CA SER A 185 25.73 -12.95 20.47
C SER A 185 25.12 -12.90 21.87
N GLY A 186 24.66 -11.72 22.31
CA GLY A 186 23.97 -11.55 23.59
C GLY A 186 22.45 -11.59 23.51
N HIS A 187 21.87 -11.86 22.34
CA HIS A 187 20.41 -11.91 22.19
C HIS A 187 19.85 -13.14 22.94
N PRO A 188 18.81 -12.98 23.79
CA PRO A 188 18.30 -14.05 24.65
C PRO A 188 17.86 -15.28 23.85
N ASP A 189 17.18 -15.06 22.73
CA ASP A 189 16.57 -16.15 21.94
C ASP A 189 17.50 -16.73 20.88
N ARG A 190 18.77 -16.30 20.82
CA ARG A 190 19.69 -16.72 19.74
C ARG A 190 19.91 -18.23 19.70
N ALA A 191 20.00 -18.85 20.88
CA ALA A 191 20.24 -20.29 20.99
C ALA A 191 19.04 -21.08 20.44
N GLU A 192 17.82 -20.66 20.80
CA GLU A 192 16.57 -21.27 20.38
C GLU A 192 16.35 -21.12 18.86
N VAL A 193 16.55 -19.91 18.32
CA VAL A 193 16.45 -19.67 16.87
C VAL A 193 17.48 -20.50 16.08
N ARG A 194 18.70 -20.66 16.62
CA ARG A 194 19.74 -21.52 16.00
C ARG A 194 19.37 -22.99 16.02
N GLU A 195 18.84 -23.47 17.13
CA GLU A 195 18.34 -24.85 17.24
C GLU A 195 17.21 -25.08 16.24
N MET A 196 16.26 -24.15 16.16
CA MET A 196 15.16 -24.20 15.19
C MET A 196 15.66 -24.25 13.74
N ALA A 197 16.62 -23.37 13.38
CA ALA A 197 17.23 -23.37 12.04
C ALA A 197 17.85 -24.75 11.66
N VAL A 198 18.51 -25.39 12.63
CA VAL A 198 19.09 -26.74 12.45
C VAL A 198 18.00 -27.79 12.25
N GLN A 199 16.94 -27.77 13.06
CA GLN A 199 15.83 -28.72 12.97
C GLN A 199 15.08 -28.58 11.64
N MET A 200 14.79 -27.35 11.21
CA MET A 200 14.15 -27.08 9.91
C MET A 200 15.01 -27.53 8.73
N SER A 201 16.32 -27.27 8.77
CA SER A 201 17.25 -27.73 7.72
C SER A 201 17.28 -29.25 7.60
N ALA A 202 17.21 -29.96 8.74
CA ALA A 202 17.15 -31.42 8.75
C ALA A 202 15.83 -31.96 8.18
N ARG A 203 14.72 -31.26 8.40
CA ARG A 203 13.40 -31.62 7.87
C ARG A 203 13.26 -31.35 6.37
N ALA A 204 13.80 -30.23 5.86
CA ALA A 204 13.79 -29.92 4.44
C ALA A 204 14.47 -31.03 3.61
N ALA A 205 15.53 -31.65 4.14
CA ALA A 205 16.20 -32.79 3.51
C ALA A 205 15.33 -34.08 3.46
N LEU A 206 14.21 -34.13 4.19
CA LEU A 206 13.30 -35.27 4.31
C LEU A 206 11.94 -35.03 3.63
N ALA A 207 11.61 -33.79 3.26
CA ALA A 207 10.25 -33.35 2.95
C ALA A 207 9.82 -33.45 1.47
N ASP A 208 10.57 -34.13 0.61
CA ASP A 208 10.20 -34.36 -0.82
C ASP A 208 8.93 -35.23 -1.04
N LEU A 209 8.09 -35.44 -0.01
CA LEU A 209 6.88 -36.25 -0.04
C LEU A 209 5.69 -35.56 0.68
N GLN A 210 4.95 -34.77 -0.11
CA GLN A 210 3.48 -34.63 -0.15
C GLN A 210 2.71 -34.10 1.10
N VAL A 211 1.73 -33.20 0.87
CA VAL A 211 0.26 -33.39 1.03
C VAL A 211 -0.48 -32.05 0.87
N ALA A 212 -1.61 -32.09 0.17
CA ALA A 212 -2.54 -30.99 -0.12
C ALA A 212 -3.59 -30.77 0.99
N TRP A 213 -4.10 -29.53 1.08
CA TRP A 213 -5.16 -29.10 2.01
C TRP A 213 -6.39 -28.55 1.26
N THR A 214 -7.54 -28.49 1.95
CA THR A 214 -8.86 -28.12 1.40
C THR A 214 -9.48 -26.96 2.20
N ASN A 215 -10.15 -26.03 1.49
CA ASN A 215 -10.60 -24.73 2.00
C ASN A 215 -12.01 -24.68 2.59
N VAL A 216 -12.24 -23.67 3.45
CA VAL A 216 -13.54 -23.02 3.70
C VAL A 216 -13.31 -21.50 3.76
N LEU A 217 -14.13 -20.74 3.02
CA LEU A 217 -14.17 -19.26 2.98
C LEU A 217 -14.93 -18.68 4.19
N PRO A 218 -14.55 -17.51 4.74
CA PRO A 218 -15.35 -16.85 5.77
C PRO A 218 -16.53 -16.08 5.18
N ASP A 219 -17.70 -16.32 5.77
CA ASP A 219 -18.97 -15.66 5.48
C ASP A 219 -19.03 -14.24 6.09
N SER A 220 -19.60 -13.30 5.33
CA SER A 220 -19.67 -11.88 5.70
C SER A 220 -20.82 -11.58 6.66
N ALA A 221 -20.53 -11.29 7.94
CA ALA A 221 -21.55 -10.86 8.90
C ALA A 221 -21.91 -9.37 8.74
N GLY A 222 -23.06 -9.11 8.10
CA GLY A 222 -23.65 -7.80 7.96
C GLY A 222 -24.44 -7.36 9.21
N ALA A 223 -24.00 -6.28 9.87
CA ALA A 223 -24.86 -5.54 10.78
C ALA A 223 -25.57 -4.40 10.01
N MET A 224 -26.77 -4.68 9.51
CA MET A 224 -27.69 -3.62 9.07
C MET A 224 -28.25 -2.90 10.30
N ARG A 225 -27.83 -1.65 10.54
CA ARG A 225 -28.55 -0.74 11.44
C ARG A 225 -29.63 -0.03 10.63
N SER A 226 -30.88 -0.25 11.04
CA SER A 226 -32.05 0.45 10.49
C SER A 226 -32.26 1.77 11.23
N GLY A 227 -32.56 2.83 10.46
CA GLY A 227 -33.18 4.04 10.99
C GLY A 227 -32.59 5.35 10.50
N ARG A 228 -33.40 6.10 9.74
CA ARG A 228 -33.22 7.50 9.29
C ARG A 228 -32.17 7.67 8.18
N ALA A 229 -32.32 8.73 7.37
CA ALA A 229 -31.53 8.94 6.15
C ALA A 229 -30.03 8.84 6.41
N VAL A 230 -29.44 7.73 5.96
CA VAL A 230 -28.01 7.44 5.99
C VAL A 230 -27.45 7.84 4.63
N SER A 231 -26.58 8.84 4.58
CA SER A 231 -25.72 9.02 3.41
C SER A 231 -24.45 8.22 3.65
N ALA A 232 -24.03 7.45 2.64
CA ALA A 232 -22.86 6.60 2.72
C ALA A 232 -21.81 7.07 1.71
N THR A 233 -20.55 7.14 2.12
CA THR A 233 -19.44 7.61 1.28
C THR A 233 -18.26 6.64 1.40
N ALA A 234 -17.60 6.38 0.28
CA ALA A 234 -16.42 5.55 0.21
C ALA A 234 -15.21 6.31 0.78
N VAL A 235 -14.37 5.63 1.57
CA VAL A 235 -13.10 6.23 1.98
C VAL A 235 -12.14 6.28 0.80
N ASP A 236 -11.41 7.38 0.73
CA ASP A 236 -10.28 7.55 -0.16
C ASP A 236 -9.03 6.85 0.40
N LEU A 237 -8.54 5.83 -0.32
CA LEU A 237 -7.38 5.04 0.09
C LEU A 237 -6.07 5.83 0.09
N SER A 238 -6.01 6.93 -0.66
CA SER A 238 -4.90 7.88 -0.60
C SER A 238 -4.88 8.71 0.67
N LEU A 239 -5.96 8.71 1.47
CA LEU A 239 -6.04 9.44 2.73
C LEU A 239 -5.93 8.51 3.94
N VAL A 240 -6.45 7.29 3.85
CA VAL A 240 -6.45 6.30 4.92
C VAL A 240 -6.09 4.92 4.36
N PRO A 241 -5.16 4.17 4.97
CA PRO A 241 -4.89 2.81 4.51
C PRO A 241 -6.14 1.91 4.62
N PRO A 242 -6.42 1.06 3.61
CA PRO A 242 -7.61 0.21 3.61
C PRO A 242 -7.68 -0.73 4.81
N ARG A 243 -6.53 -1.28 5.25
CA ARG A 243 -6.44 -2.24 6.37
C ARG A 243 -6.92 -1.71 7.73
N VAL A 244 -7.06 -0.39 7.86
CA VAL A 244 -7.56 0.26 9.09
C VAL A 244 -9.08 0.14 9.21
N LEU A 245 -9.76 0.06 8.07
CA LEU A 245 -11.21 0.16 7.97
C LEU A 245 -11.83 -1.23 7.79
N ALA A 246 -13.09 -1.39 8.17
CA ALA A 246 -13.87 -2.58 7.80
C ALA A 246 -14.22 -2.55 6.30
N TRP A 247 -13.20 -2.52 5.45
CA TRP A 247 -13.29 -2.54 4.01
C TRP A 247 -13.87 -3.87 3.54
N ARG A 248 -14.86 -3.80 2.66
CA ARG A 248 -15.52 -4.98 2.10
C ARG A 248 -15.27 -5.14 0.61
N SER A 249 -15.46 -4.05 -0.13
CA SER A 249 -15.17 -3.99 -1.55
C SER A 249 -14.93 -2.55 -2.00
N ALA A 250 -14.37 -2.38 -3.20
CA ALA A 250 -14.20 -1.07 -3.82
C ALA A 250 -15.53 -0.31 -3.95
N ARG A 251 -16.66 -1.00 -4.05
CA ARG A 251 -17.99 -0.40 -4.28
C ARG A 251 -18.80 -0.19 -3.00
N GLU A 252 -18.37 -0.76 -1.87
CA GLU A 252 -19.08 -0.62 -0.60
C GLU A 252 -18.53 0.56 0.21
N PRO A 253 -19.36 1.56 0.55
CA PRO A 253 -18.91 2.70 1.33
C PRO A 253 -18.72 2.35 2.81
N GLU A 254 -17.64 2.85 3.41
CA GLU A 254 -17.33 2.64 4.84
C GLU A 254 -17.81 3.79 5.73
N ILE A 255 -17.91 5.01 5.20
CA ILE A 255 -18.35 6.18 5.97
C ILE A 255 -19.87 6.20 5.97
N LEU A 256 -20.46 6.10 7.15
CA LEU A 256 -21.90 6.26 7.36
C LEU A 256 -22.17 7.61 8.01
N SER A 257 -23.08 8.40 7.46
CA SER A 257 -23.39 9.73 7.98
C SER A 257 -24.88 9.91 8.22
N VAL A 258 -25.22 10.47 9.39
CA VAL A 258 -26.59 10.73 9.83
C VAL A 258 -26.71 12.19 10.23
N HIS A 259 -27.65 12.90 9.60
CA HIS A 259 -27.91 14.31 9.92
C HIS A 259 -28.81 14.43 11.16
N LEU A 260 -28.25 14.99 12.23
CA LEU A 260 -28.94 15.34 13.48
C LEU A 260 -29.53 16.76 13.36
N GLN A 261 -30.66 16.88 12.66
CA GLN A 261 -31.28 18.16 12.29
C GLN A 261 -31.48 19.13 13.47
N GLU A 262 -31.87 18.63 14.64
CA GLU A 262 -32.11 19.47 15.83
C GLU A 262 -30.84 20.14 16.37
N GLN A 263 -29.67 19.58 16.04
CA GLN A 263 -28.36 20.05 16.51
C GLN A 263 -27.53 20.69 15.38
N ASP A 264 -28.00 20.62 14.13
CA ASP A 264 -27.24 21.05 12.95
C ASP A 264 -25.86 20.36 12.85
N LEU A 265 -25.83 19.05 13.19
CA LEU A 265 -24.64 18.20 13.19
C LEU A 265 -24.79 17.04 12.22
N LEU A 266 -23.68 16.66 11.60
CA LEU A 266 -23.53 15.38 10.91
C LEU A 266 -22.77 14.42 11.84
N GLU A 267 -23.46 13.37 12.29
CA GLU A 267 -22.81 12.26 12.98
C GLU A 267 -22.26 11.29 11.95
N VAL A 268 -20.95 11.08 11.97
CA VAL A 268 -20.22 10.24 11.03
C VAL A 268 -19.69 9.03 11.79
N THR A 269 -19.99 7.84 11.30
CA THR A 269 -19.53 6.57 11.86
C THR A 269 -18.67 5.84 10.84
N VAL A 270 -17.53 5.33 11.27
CA VAL A 270 -16.60 4.57 10.43
C VAL A 270 -16.23 3.27 11.16
N PRO A 271 -16.60 2.08 10.65
CA PRO A 271 -16.22 0.82 11.26
C PRO A 271 -14.73 0.52 11.03
N LEU A 272 -14.05 -0.01 12.07
CA LEU A 272 -12.64 -0.43 12.00
C LEU A 272 -12.53 -1.89 11.57
N ALA A 273 -11.39 -2.24 10.96
CA ALA A 273 -11.09 -3.63 10.61
C ALA A 273 -11.00 -4.52 11.87
N GLN A 274 -11.18 -5.83 11.69
CA GLN A 274 -10.96 -6.78 12.77
C GLN A 274 -9.50 -6.70 13.27
N GLY A 275 -9.32 -6.65 14.59
CA GLY A 275 -8.00 -6.56 15.23
C GLY A 275 -7.43 -5.14 15.35
N VAL A 276 -7.93 -4.18 14.56
CA VAL A 276 -7.51 -2.77 14.64
C VAL A 276 -8.16 -2.10 15.86
N ARG A 277 -7.33 -1.40 16.65
CA ARG A 277 -7.76 -0.70 17.85
C ARG A 277 -7.75 0.81 17.63
N THR A 278 -8.60 1.52 18.36
CA THR A 278 -8.64 2.99 18.31
C THR A 278 -7.38 3.68 18.83
N THR A 279 -6.51 2.91 19.52
CA THR A 279 -5.22 3.37 20.03
C THR A 279 -4.07 3.18 19.04
N ASP A 280 -4.31 2.50 17.91
CA ASP A 280 -3.30 2.28 16.88
C ASP A 280 -2.91 3.62 16.22
N GLY A 281 -1.63 3.77 15.87
CA GLY A 281 -1.10 5.03 15.34
C GLY A 281 -1.81 5.52 14.08
N ASP A 282 -2.21 4.60 13.20
CA ASP A 282 -2.93 4.91 11.96
C ASP A 282 -4.39 5.37 12.20
N VAL A 283 -4.94 5.14 13.41
CA VAL A 283 -6.33 5.44 13.77
C VAL A 283 -6.43 6.68 14.64
N ARG A 284 -5.55 6.81 15.63
CA ARG A 284 -5.68 7.76 16.74
C ARG A 284 -5.85 9.21 16.28
N ASP A 285 -5.19 9.56 15.18
CA ASP A 285 -5.10 10.95 14.71
C ASP A 285 -6.04 11.21 13.53
N LEU A 286 -6.93 10.28 13.16
CA LEU A 286 -7.86 10.47 12.05
C LEU A 286 -8.86 11.62 12.30
N THR A 287 -9.19 12.32 11.22
CA THR A 287 -10.11 13.45 11.21
C THR A 287 -11.17 13.24 10.14
N VAL A 288 -12.42 13.53 10.50
CA VAL A 288 -13.51 13.63 9.53
C VAL A 288 -13.67 15.09 9.15
N SER A 289 -13.69 15.35 7.85
CA SER A 289 -13.93 16.67 7.30
C SER A 289 -15.09 16.63 6.31
N VAL A 290 -15.70 17.80 6.12
CA VAL A 290 -16.82 17.99 5.22
C VAL A 290 -16.42 19.09 4.24
N THR A 291 -16.50 18.79 2.95
CA THR A 291 -15.99 19.62 1.85
C THR A 291 -17.09 19.98 0.87
N ASP A 292 -16.93 21.11 0.17
CA ASP A 292 -17.79 21.44 -0.96
C ASP A 292 -17.41 20.62 -2.20
N PRO A 293 -18.32 19.82 -2.77
CA PRO A 293 -18.03 18.95 -3.90
C PRO A 293 -17.56 19.68 -5.17
N ARG A 294 -17.83 20.99 -5.29
CA ARG A 294 -17.45 21.78 -6.46
C ARG A 294 -16.08 22.41 -6.33
N THR A 295 -15.69 22.79 -5.11
CA THR A 295 -14.45 23.55 -4.88
C THR A 295 -13.38 22.76 -4.13
N GLY A 296 -13.75 21.64 -3.50
CA GLY A 296 -12.86 20.87 -2.62
C GLY A 296 -12.55 21.59 -1.30
N ARG A 297 -13.08 22.80 -1.09
CA ARG A 297 -12.76 23.59 0.09
C ARG A 297 -13.42 22.96 1.33
N GLN A 298 -12.61 22.71 2.35
CA GLN A 298 -13.06 22.21 3.64
C GLN A 298 -13.89 23.27 4.39
N TRP A 299 -15.08 22.88 4.82
CA TRP A 299 -16.01 23.70 5.61
C TRP A 299 -15.86 23.50 7.09
N SER A 300 -15.81 22.26 7.52
CA SER A 300 -15.72 21.88 8.92
C SER A 300 -15.01 20.54 9.04
N ALA A 301 -14.42 20.32 10.21
CA ALA A 301 -13.78 19.06 10.55
C ALA A 301 -13.94 18.78 12.03
N ALA A 302 -13.91 17.51 12.39
CA ALA A 302 -13.89 17.03 13.76
C ALA A 302 -12.96 15.81 13.85
N GLY A 303 -12.18 15.75 14.93
CA GLY A 303 -11.42 14.54 15.26
C GLY A 303 -12.37 13.39 15.56
N VAL A 304 -11.94 12.18 15.22
CA VAL A 304 -12.69 10.97 15.54
C VAL A 304 -12.56 10.61 17.02
N GLN A 305 -13.56 9.92 17.56
CA GLN A 305 -13.53 9.33 18.89
C GLN A 305 -13.91 7.85 18.78
N PRO A 306 -13.41 6.99 19.69
CA PRO A 306 -13.88 5.61 19.81
C PRO A 306 -15.40 5.56 19.98
N ASP A 307 -16.05 4.61 19.31
CA ASP A 307 -17.44 4.29 19.59
C ASP A 307 -17.58 3.52 20.91
N ALA A 308 -18.81 3.29 21.37
CA ALA A 308 -19.05 2.61 22.64
C ALA A 308 -18.53 1.15 22.67
N SER A 309 -18.24 0.56 21.51
CA SER A 309 -17.75 -0.81 21.38
C SER A 309 -16.24 -0.91 21.15
N ASP A 310 -15.56 0.23 20.96
CA ASP A 310 -14.17 0.33 20.53
C ASP A 310 -13.88 -0.37 19.18
N ARG A 311 -14.92 -0.64 18.38
CA ARG A 311 -14.83 -1.29 17.05
C ARG A 311 -15.16 -0.35 15.90
N GLY A 312 -15.37 0.92 16.21
CA GLY A 312 -15.68 1.96 15.24
C GLY A 312 -15.25 3.32 15.75
N LEU A 313 -15.27 4.27 14.83
CA LEU A 313 -15.00 5.66 15.07
C LEU A 313 -16.28 6.46 14.89
N VAL A 314 -16.49 7.46 15.75
CA VAL A 314 -17.57 8.42 15.65
C VAL A 314 -17.00 9.83 15.63
N ALA A 315 -17.47 10.66 14.71
CA ALA A 315 -17.20 12.09 14.67
C ALA A 315 -18.52 12.87 14.57
N ARG A 316 -18.58 14.04 15.18
CA ARG A 316 -19.73 14.96 15.07
C ARG A 316 -19.27 16.25 14.45
N VAL A 317 -19.64 16.44 13.18
CA VAL A 317 -19.18 17.57 12.37
C VAL A 317 -20.29 18.62 12.27
N PRO A 318 -20.03 19.89 12.60
CA PRO A 318 -21.04 20.95 12.46
C PRO A 318 -21.30 21.29 10.99
N LEU A 319 -22.58 21.50 10.64
CA LEU A 319 -23.02 21.81 9.28
C LEU A 319 -23.24 23.32 9.03
N PHE A 320 -23.47 24.10 10.08
CA PHE A 320 -23.69 25.55 10.01
C PHE A 320 -24.79 25.95 9.00
N GLY A 321 -25.91 25.22 9.04
CA GLY A 321 -27.09 25.45 8.19
C GLY A 321 -26.97 24.92 6.76
N ARG A 322 -25.90 24.17 6.43
CA ARG A 322 -25.77 23.51 5.13
C ARG A 322 -26.51 22.18 5.11
N GLY A 323 -27.19 21.91 3.99
CA GLY A 323 -27.82 20.60 3.79
C GLY A 323 -26.75 19.51 3.57
N PRO A 324 -26.92 18.31 4.14
CA PRO A 324 -25.94 17.22 4.02
C PRO A 324 -25.72 16.80 2.56
N ASP A 325 -26.76 16.84 1.72
CA ASP A 325 -26.69 16.48 0.30
C ASP A 325 -25.82 17.43 -0.54
N SER A 326 -25.41 18.57 0.03
CA SER A 326 -24.55 19.56 -0.65
C SER A 326 -23.07 19.38 -0.35
N LEU A 327 -22.70 18.32 0.38
CA LEU A 327 -21.39 18.17 0.98
C LEU A 327 -20.81 16.77 0.73
N VAL A 328 -19.48 16.67 0.72
CA VAL A 328 -18.76 15.39 0.67
C VAL A 328 -18.07 15.18 2.01
N VAL A 329 -18.26 13.99 2.58
CA VAL A 329 -17.61 13.59 3.84
C VAL A 329 -16.32 12.87 3.52
N THR A 330 -15.21 13.30 4.09
CA THR A 330 -13.89 12.70 3.90
C THR A 330 -13.28 12.32 5.24
N LEU A 331 -12.60 11.17 5.28
CA LEU A 331 -11.79 10.73 6.41
C LEU A 331 -10.32 10.83 6.00
N HIS A 332 -9.48 11.46 6.82
CA HIS A 332 -8.07 11.65 6.51
C HIS A 332 -7.19 11.77 7.76
N SER A 333 -5.89 11.51 7.58
CA SER A 333 -4.87 11.89 8.57
C SER A 333 -4.61 13.41 8.51
N PRO A 334 -4.23 14.06 9.61
CA PRO A 334 -3.88 15.49 9.66
C PRO A 334 -2.71 15.84 8.73
N GLU A 335 -1.85 14.87 8.42
CA GLU A 335 -0.73 15.05 7.47
C GLU A 335 -1.18 15.07 6.01
N ARG A 336 -2.47 14.82 5.73
CA ARG A 336 -3.01 14.73 4.37
C ARG A 336 -4.17 15.69 4.22
N ASP A 337 -4.02 16.64 3.31
CA ASP A 337 -5.09 17.56 2.94
C ASP A 337 -6.13 16.83 2.06
N PRO A 338 -7.40 16.75 2.49
CA PRO A 338 -8.46 16.18 1.65
C PRO A 338 -8.73 17.01 0.37
N GLY A 339 -8.34 18.29 0.33
CA GLY A 339 -8.32 19.20 -0.82
C GLY A 339 -9.18 18.81 -2.03
N GLN A 340 -8.53 18.57 -3.18
CA GLN A 340 -9.19 18.22 -4.45
C GLN A 340 -9.92 16.86 -4.40
N ARG A 341 -9.57 15.97 -3.47
CA ARG A 341 -10.19 14.65 -3.29
C ARG A 341 -11.61 14.75 -2.72
N GLY A 342 -11.93 15.86 -2.05
CA GLY A 342 -13.29 16.20 -1.60
C GLY A 342 -14.25 16.66 -2.72
N THR A 343 -13.79 16.78 -3.97
CA THR A 343 -14.67 17.15 -5.11
C THR A 343 -15.40 15.94 -5.69
N SER A 344 -16.50 16.13 -6.43
CA SER A 344 -17.16 15.01 -7.13
C SER A 344 -16.21 14.25 -8.07
N ARG A 345 -15.28 14.95 -8.70
CA ARG A 345 -14.24 14.34 -9.56
C ARG A 345 -13.17 13.62 -8.74
N GLY A 346 -12.79 14.19 -7.61
CA GLY A 346 -11.92 13.54 -6.63
C GLY A 346 -12.50 12.21 -6.15
N GLN A 347 -13.82 12.14 -5.96
CA GLN A 347 -14.53 10.92 -5.59
C GLN A 347 -14.54 9.87 -6.72
N ASP A 348 -14.71 10.28 -7.98
CA ASP A 348 -14.60 9.37 -9.13
C ASP A 348 -13.17 8.81 -9.27
N LEU A 349 -12.14 9.65 -9.06
CA LEU A 349 -10.74 9.22 -9.05
C LEU A 349 -10.47 8.27 -7.88
N ALA A 350 -10.95 8.59 -6.68
CA ALA A 350 -10.85 7.71 -5.53
C ALA A 350 -11.49 6.35 -5.82
N MET A 351 -12.68 6.32 -6.44
CA MET A 351 -13.33 5.06 -6.85
C MET A 351 -12.49 4.25 -7.85
N ALA A 352 -11.87 4.90 -8.84
CA ALA A 352 -10.96 4.21 -9.76
C ALA A 352 -9.76 3.60 -9.01
N GLU A 353 -9.14 4.33 -8.09
CA GLU A 353 -8.04 3.80 -7.26
C GLU A 353 -8.49 2.63 -6.39
N ARG A 354 -9.68 2.71 -5.79
CA ARG A 354 -10.29 1.63 -5.00
C ARG A 354 -10.41 0.34 -5.81
N LEU A 355 -10.87 0.44 -7.06
CA LEU A 355 -11.02 -0.70 -7.97
C LEU A 355 -9.66 -1.29 -8.39
N VAL A 356 -8.66 -0.46 -8.66
CA VAL A 356 -7.28 -0.92 -8.95
C VAL A 356 -6.69 -1.65 -7.74
N VAL A 357 -6.82 -1.09 -6.54
CA VAL A 357 -6.30 -1.71 -5.31
C VAL A 357 -7.02 -3.02 -4.98
N GLU A 358 -8.34 -3.08 -5.12
CA GLU A 358 -9.12 -4.33 -4.97
C GLU A 358 -8.64 -5.40 -5.96
N SER A 359 -8.52 -5.03 -7.24
CA SER A 359 -8.04 -5.95 -8.27
C SER A 359 -6.64 -6.47 -7.98
N TRP A 360 -5.70 -5.59 -7.62
CA TRP A 360 -4.35 -5.97 -7.26
C TRP A 360 -4.30 -6.90 -6.04
N SER A 361 -5.06 -6.58 -5.00
CA SER A 361 -5.14 -7.45 -3.82
C SER A 361 -5.67 -8.84 -4.17
N TRP A 362 -6.69 -8.92 -5.03
CA TRP A 362 -7.23 -10.21 -5.48
C TRP A 362 -6.25 -10.98 -6.37
N GLN A 363 -5.52 -10.33 -7.28
CA GLN A 363 -4.46 -11.02 -8.04
C GLN A 363 -3.41 -11.64 -7.12
N ARG A 364 -3.02 -10.92 -6.06
CA ARG A 364 -2.05 -11.43 -5.08
C ARG A 364 -2.63 -12.59 -4.27
N THR A 365 -3.89 -12.49 -3.82
CA THR A 365 -4.58 -13.63 -3.20
C THR A 365 -4.66 -14.84 -4.14
N GLY A 366 -4.99 -14.64 -5.41
CA GLY A 366 -5.01 -15.72 -6.41
C GLY A 366 -3.64 -16.35 -6.62
N ALA A 367 -2.55 -15.56 -6.58
CA ALA A 367 -1.19 -16.07 -6.67
C ALA A 367 -0.79 -16.89 -5.42
N VAL A 368 -1.21 -16.47 -4.22
CA VAL A 368 -1.06 -17.24 -2.98
C VAL A 368 -1.79 -18.58 -3.08
N LEU A 369 -3.06 -18.57 -3.50
CA LEU A 369 -3.86 -19.79 -3.66
C LEU A 369 -3.31 -20.72 -4.74
N THR A 370 -2.81 -20.16 -5.84
CA THR A 370 -2.09 -20.91 -6.88
C THR A 370 -0.86 -21.61 -6.31
N ALA A 371 -0.05 -20.91 -5.52
CA ALA A 371 1.12 -21.49 -4.86
C ALA A 371 0.75 -22.55 -3.80
N ALA A 372 -0.49 -22.49 -3.29
CA ALA A 372 -1.06 -23.47 -2.36
C ALA A 372 -1.68 -24.69 -3.07
N GLU A 373 -1.62 -24.73 -4.40
CA GLU A 373 -2.30 -25.72 -5.25
C GLU A 373 -3.85 -25.70 -5.14
N LEU A 374 -4.42 -24.55 -4.76
CA LEU A 374 -5.85 -24.29 -4.63
C LEU A 374 -6.41 -23.64 -5.91
N TRP A 375 -6.35 -24.37 -7.02
CA TRP A 375 -6.56 -23.84 -8.37
C TRP A 375 -7.97 -23.30 -8.66
N GLU A 376 -9.02 -23.99 -8.20
CA GLU A 376 -10.42 -23.57 -8.45
C GLU A 376 -10.72 -22.20 -7.82
N ASP A 377 -10.32 -22.00 -6.56
CA ASP A 377 -10.48 -20.72 -5.87
C ASP A 377 -9.58 -19.64 -6.47
N ALA A 378 -8.37 -20.01 -6.92
CA ALA A 378 -7.45 -19.09 -7.59
C ALA A 378 -8.03 -18.54 -8.90
N GLU A 379 -8.66 -19.39 -9.72
CA GLU A 379 -9.30 -18.97 -10.98
C GLU A 379 -10.47 -18.00 -10.73
N GLU A 380 -11.35 -18.32 -9.77
CA GLU A 380 -12.48 -17.43 -9.43
C GLU A 380 -12.00 -16.05 -8.96
N ILE A 381 -10.96 -16.03 -8.12
CA ILE A 381 -10.38 -14.80 -7.58
C ILE A 381 -9.65 -13.99 -8.66
N GLN A 382 -8.93 -14.65 -9.58
CA GLN A 382 -8.30 -13.99 -10.73
C GLN A 382 -9.34 -13.38 -11.68
N ASP A 383 -10.46 -14.06 -11.90
CA ASP A 383 -11.57 -13.55 -12.69
C ASP A 383 -12.24 -12.34 -12.02
N ALA A 384 -12.42 -12.37 -10.70
CA ALA A 384 -12.89 -11.22 -9.94
C ALA A 384 -11.91 -10.04 -10.05
N ALA A 385 -10.60 -10.32 -9.95
CA ALA A 385 -9.56 -9.30 -10.11
C ALA A 385 -9.64 -8.61 -11.47
N ARG A 386 -9.75 -9.38 -12.56
CA ARG A 386 -9.88 -8.83 -13.91
C ARG A 386 -11.11 -7.92 -14.04
N ARG A 387 -12.28 -8.36 -13.55
CA ARG A 387 -13.51 -7.53 -13.58
C ARG A 387 -13.36 -6.22 -12.83
N ALA A 388 -12.70 -6.22 -11.67
CA ALA A 388 -12.45 -4.99 -10.90
C ALA A 388 -11.55 -4.00 -11.67
N ALA A 389 -10.52 -4.49 -12.35
CA ALA A 389 -9.64 -3.64 -13.15
C ALA A 389 -10.31 -3.10 -14.42
N GLU A 390 -11.12 -3.91 -15.12
CA GLU A 390 -11.92 -3.45 -16.26
C GLU A 390 -12.87 -2.32 -15.86
N ASP A 391 -13.53 -2.42 -14.70
CA ASP A 391 -14.37 -1.35 -14.16
C ASP A 391 -13.56 -0.09 -13.82
N ALA A 392 -12.32 -0.24 -13.34
CA ALA A 392 -11.42 0.89 -13.10
C ALA A 392 -11.09 1.62 -14.42
N LEU A 393 -10.82 0.87 -15.49
CA LEU A 393 -10.58 1.43 -16.83
C LEU A 393 -11.79 2.22 -17.35
N VAL A 394 -13.00 1.70 -17.19
CA VAL A 394 -14.24 2.42 -17.57
C VAL A 394 -14.37 3.75 -16.82
N ARG A 395 -14.04 3.77 -15.52
CA ARG A 395 -14.06 5.01 -14.71
C ARG A 395 -13.01 6.02 -15.16
N LEU A 396 -11.79 5.56 -15.42
CA LEU A 396 -10.72 6.41 -15.93
C LEU A 396 -11.06 6.97 -17.33
N GLN A 397 -11.64 6.17 -18.21
CA GLN A 397 -12.14 6.64 -19.52
C GLN A 397 -13.21 7.71 -19.35
N HIS A 398 -14.17 7.51 -18.42
CA HIS A 398 -15.17 8.53 -18.11
C HIS A 398 -14.53 9.84 -17.65
N LEU A 399 -13.53 9.81 -16.77
CA LEU A 399 -12.79 10.99 -16.33
C LEU A 399 -12.08 11.70 -17.49
N ARG A 400 -11.44 10.94 -18.39
CA ARG A 400 -10.77 11.49 -19.59
C ARG A 400 -11.75 12.22 -20.50
N ASP A 401 -12.87 11.56 -20.83
CA ASP A 401 -13.84 12.05 -21.81
C ASP A 401 -14.59 13.31 -21.34
N HIS A 402 -14.65 13.55 -20.02
CA HIS A 402 -15.30 14.72 -19.42
C HIS A 402 -14.34 15.88 -19.12
N GLY A 403 -13.11 15.85 -19.68
CA GLY A 403 -12.20 17.00 -19.72
C GLY A 403 -11.79 17.48 -18.33
N VAL A 404 -11.27 16.58 -17.51
CA VAL A 404 -10.81 16.91 -16.16
C VAL A 404 -9.56 17.80 -16.26
N SER A 405 -9.63 18.93 -15.57
CA SER A 405 -8.47 19.63 -15.03
C SER A 405 -8.74 19.71 -13.54
N LEU A 406 -8.07 18.88 -12.75
CA LEU A 406 -7.90 19.18 -11.33
C LEU A 406 -6.87 20.31 -11.29
N GLY A 407 -7.22 21.44 -10.66
CA GLY A 407 -6.37 22.63 -10.69
C GLY A 407 -4.94 22.33 -10.22
N THR A 408 -3.97 23.06 -10.77
CA THR A 408 -2.57 23.01 -10.34
C THR A 408 -2.49 23.22 -8.82
N PRO A 409 -1.84 22.35 -8.03
CA PRO A 409 -1.50 22.65 -6.65
C PRO A 409 -0.64 23.90 -6.67
N ASP A 410 -0.93 24.83 -5.75
CA ASP A 410 -0.25 26.11 -5.61
C ASP A 410 1.20 25.91 -5.17
N GLY A 411 2.08 25.43 -6.06
CA GLY A 411 3.55 25.48 -5.97
C GLY A 411 4.23 24.81 -4.77
N SER A 412 3.51 24.48 -3.70
CA SER A 412 4.06 24.06 -2.43
C SER A 412 4.30 22.56 -2.41
N TRP A 413 5.32 22.14 -3.16
CA TRP A 413 5.80 20.76 -3.20
C TRP A 413 6.63 20.38 -1.97
N GLY A 414 6.77 21.29 -0.99
CA GLY A 414 7.65 21.17 0.17
C GLY A 414 7.26 20.15 1.23
N ASP A 415 6.02 19.63 1.22
CA ASP A 415 5.50 18.73 2.28
C ASP A 415 4.62 17.60 1.73
N VAL A 416 4.80 17.22 0.45
CA VAL A 416 3.92 16.26 -0.21
C VAL A 416 4.10 14.86 0.39
N GLY A 417 3.29 14.58 1.40
CA GLY A 417 2.96 13.22 1.79
C GLY A 417 2.57 12.42 0.56
N MET A 418 3.32 11.35 0.31
CA MET A 418 2.95 10.16 -0.46
C MET A 418 1.66 10.29 -1.28
N PRO A 419 1.75 10.75 -2.55
CA PRO A 419 0.58 10.80 -3.41
C PRO A 419 0.03 9.38 -3.62
N GLY A 420 -1.31 9.23 -3.68
CA GLY A 420 -1.96 8.00 -4.10
C GLY A 420 -1.51 7.54 -5.49
N ALA A 421 -1.85 6.30 -5.86
CA ALA A 421 -1.49 5.64 -7.11
C ALA A 421 -1.57 6.56 -8.34
N LEU A 422 -2.68 7.29 -8.48
CA LEU A 422 -2.93 8.15 -9.63
C LEU A 422 -2.59 9.62 -9.36
N ALA A 423 -2.18 9.95 -8.13
CA ALA A 423 -1.85 11.29 -7.69
C ALA A 423 -0.35 11.61 -7.80
N VAL A 424 0.55 10.61 -7.93
CA VAL A 424 2.01 10.88 -8.04
C VAL A 424 2.33 11.71 -9.30
N THR A 425 1.46 11.65 -10.30
CA THR A 425 1.57 12.44 -11.53
C THR A 425 0.69 13.69 -11.54
N ALA A 426 -0.24 13.85 -10.60
CA ALA A 426 -1.36 14.75 -10.76
C ALA A 426 -1.44 15.85 -9.70
N GLY A 427 -0.49 16.78 -9.78
CA GLY A 427 -0.84 18.18 -9.55
C GLY A 427 -1.81 18.70 -10.63
N VAL A 428 -1.90 18.03 -11.77
CA VAL A 428 -2.94 18.26 -12.76
C VAL A 428 -3.35 16.89 -13.27
N VAL A 429 -4.58 16.43 -12.96
CA VAL A 429 -5.16 15.33 -13.75
C VAL A 429 -5.63 15.99 -15.04
N ASP A 430 -4.75 16.05 -16.04
CA ASP A 430 -5.13 16.35 -17.42
C ASP A 430 -5.45 15.06 -18.17
N ALA A 431 -6.01 15.21 -19.38
CA ALA A 431 -6.37 14.07 -20.21
C ALA A 431 -5.17 13.17 -20.56
N GLU A 432 -3.96 13.73 -20.64
CA GLU A 432 -2.72 12.99 -20.91
C GLU A 432 -2.35 12.09 -19.73
N THR A 433 -2.45 12.60 -18.50
CA THR A 433 -2.20 11.83 -17.27
C THR A 433 -3.20 10.69 -17.11
N VAL A 434 -4.49 10.94 -17.39
CA VAL A 434 -5.52 9.89 -17.36
C VAL A 434 -5.26 8.84 -18.44
N GLN A 435 -4.86 9.25 -19.64
CA GLN A 435 -4.51 8.34 -20.73
C GLN A 435 -3.29 7.47 -20.36
N ALA A 436 -2.26 8.06 -19.75
CA ALA A 436 -1.09 7.32 -19.29
C ALA A 436 -1.44 6.32 -18.16
N ALA A 437 -2.41 6.65 -17.31
CA ALA A 437 -2.92 5.75 -16.28
C ALA A 437 -3.71 4.58 -16.88
N LEU A 438 -4.56 4.85 -17.87
CA LEU A 438 -5.26 3.81 -18.64
C LEU A 438 -4.25 2.84 -19.25
N GLU A 439 -3.25 3.34 -19.95
CA GLU A 439 -2.20 2.51 -20.57
C GLU A 439 -1.40 1.72 -19.53
N ALA A 440 -1.14 2.27 -18.35
CA ALA A 440 -0.44 1.57 -17.28
C ALA A 440 -1.26 0.41 -16.71
N VAL A 441 -2.57 0.61 -16.49
CA VAL A 441 -3.48 -0.42 -16.00
C VAL A 441 -3.74 -1.49 -17.07
N GLU A 442 -3.93 -1.10 -18.34
CA GLU A 442 -4.06 -2.04 -19.47
C GLU A 442 -2.80 -2.91 -19.61
N GLU A 443 -1.60 -2.30 -19.59
CA GLU A 443 -0.35 -3.05 -19.67
C GLU A 443 -0.15 -3.98 -18.46
N TRP A 444 -0.64 -3.60 -17.28
CA TRP A 444 -0.61 -4.47 -16.11
C TRP A 444 -1.59 -5.64 -16.23
N LEU A 445 -2.78 -5.45 -16.80
CA LEU A 445 -3.75 -6.52 -17.04
C LEU A 445 -3.28 -7.52 -18.11
N ASP A 446 -2.57 -7.03 -19.12
CA ASP A 446 -2.03 -7.87 -20.20
C ASP A 446 -0.79 -8.68 -19.78
N GLN A 447 -0.19 -8.34 -18.64
CA GLN A 447 0.86 -9.18 -18.09
C GLN A 447 0.21 -10.48 -17.61
N PRO A 448 0.66 -11.66 -18.09
CA PRO A 448 0.20 -12.92 -17.50
C PRO A 448 0.41 -12.78 -16.01
N ALA A 449 -0.63 -13.02 -15.19
CA ALA A 449 -0.59 -12.84 -13.73
C ALA A 449 0.76 -13.35 -13.27
N ARG A 450 1.73 -12.43 -13.05
CA ARG A 450 3.12 -12.85 -13.08
C ARG A 450 3.21 -13.84 -11.95
N GLY A 451 3.46 -15.10 -12.32
CA GLY A 451 3.85 -16.11 -11.37
C GLY A 451 5.00 -15.53 -10.55
N PRO A 452 5.18 -16.00 -9.33
CA PRO A 452 5.84 -15.31 -8.24
C PRO A 452 7.35 -15.10 -8.46
N GLU A 453 7.77 -14.28 -9.43
CA GLU A 453 9.16 -13.85 -9.56
C GLU A 453 9.63 -13.13 -8.29
N SER A 454 8.68 -12.59 -7.51
CA SER A 454 8.94 -12.02 -6.18
C SER A 454 8.49 -12.90 -5.01
N GLY A 455 7.83 -14.05 -5.20
CA GLY A 455 7.24 -14.83 -4.10
C GLY A 455 6.00 -14.17 -3.45
N PRO A 456 4.97 -14.93 -3.02
CA PRO A 456 4.01 -14.41 -2.04
C PRO A 456 4.72 -13.97 -0.73
N LEU A 457 4.13 -13.03 0.01
CA LEU A 457 4.62 -12.63 1.34
C LEU A 457 4.06 -13.57 2.41
N LEU A 458 4.81 -13.85 3.49
CA LEU A 458 4.30 -14.59 4.64
C LEU A 458 3.01 -13.94 5.20
N ALA A 459 2.98 -12.62 5.25
CA ALA A 459 1.82 -11.87 5.75
C ALA A 459 0.54 -12.07 4.91
N GLU A 460 0.70 -12.37 3.62
CA GLU A 460 -0.44 -12.63 2.72
C GLU A 460 -0.96 -14.04 2.87
N TRP A 461 -0.06 -15.00 3.11
CA TRP A 461 -0.43 -16.38 3.41
C TRP A 461 -1.31 -16.46 4.65
N ASP A 462 -0.92 -15.80 5.73
CA ASP A 462 -1.70 -15.79 6.98
C ASP A 462 -3.05 -15.08 6.82
N SER A 463 -3.09 -13.96 6.10
CA SER A 463 -4.35 -13.28 5.77
C SER A 463 -5.33 -14.16 4.96
N VAL A 464 -4.80 -15.05 4.12
CA VAL A 464 -5.59 -15.93 3.25
C VAL A 464 -5.96 -17.24 3.96
N LEU A 465 -5.10 -17.77 4.83
CA LEU A 465 -5.23 -19.10 5.44
C LEU A 465 -5.58 -19.08 6.94
N GLY A 466 -5.22 -18.02 7.67
CA GLY A 466 -5.30 -17.91 9.14
C GLY A 466 -6.67 -17.52 9.71
N GLY A 467 -7.67 -17.24 8.86
CA GLY A 467 -9.04 -16.91 9.29
C GLY A 467 -9.86 -18.09 9.87
N GLN A 468 -9.21 -19.14 10.37
CA GLN A 468 -9.84 -20.41 10.79
C GLN A 468 -9.98 -20.60 12.30
N GLU A 469 -9.43 -19.71 13.13
CA GLU A 469 -9.63 -19.76 14.59
C GLU A 469 -10.78 -18.83 15.01
N ASP A 470 -12.03 -19.31 14.88
CA ASP A 470 -13.16 -18.99 15.78
C ASP A 470 -14.32 -19.99 15.64
#